data_AF-A0A9P6KEY2-F1
#
_entry.id   AF-A0A9P6KEY2-F1
#
_cell.length_a   1.000
_cell.length_b   1.000
_cell.length_c   1.000
_cell.angle_alpha   90.00
_cell.angle_beta   90.00
_cell.angle_gamma   90.00
#
_symmetry.space_group_name_H-M   'P 1'
#
loop_
_entity.id
_entity.type
_entity.pdbx_description
1 polymer ?
#
loop_
_entity_poly.entity_id
_entity_poly.type
_entity_poly.pdbx_seq_one_letter_code
_entity_poly.pdbx_strand_id
1 'polypeptide(L)'
;MPEIAETTCYNLSKFRATMKSFRVLDDNIMLRLNETNTHAETACASFFNELVAAYSKRDASIKFCLETMDKNIAAKREKLYQDPEDYALKDSIMTDESKRQMIANENTVEDIVRGRSLKAFQERCALFDLPDNIQEVLDKRHG
;
A
#
# COMPACT_ATOMS: atom_id res chain seq x y z
N MET A 1 -9.97 1.41 -13.05
CA MET A 1 -9.05 2.54 -13.29
C MET A 1 -8.22 2.74 -12.04
N PRO A 2 -6.91 2.99 -12.14
CA PRO A 2 -6.11 3.34 -10.97
C PRO A 2 -6.62 4.66 -10.38
N GLU A 3 -6.76 4.71 -9.05
CA GLU A 3 -7.26 5.91 -8.36
C GLU A 3 -6.24 7.05 -8.27
N ILE A 4 -5.02 6.83 -8.76
CA ILE A 4 -3.95 7.83 -8.77
C ILE A 4 -3.43 8.04 -10.19
N ALA A 5 -3.11 9.28 -10.52
CA ALA A 5 -2.51 9.64 -11.80
C ALA A 5 -1.04 9.20 -11.88
N GLU A 6 -0.54 8.89 -13.08
CA GLU A 6 0.88 8.54 -13.31
C GLU A 6 1.84 9.61 -12.76
N THR A 7 1.47 10.90 -12.85
CA THR A 7 2.25 12.02 -12.32
C THR A 7 2.51 11.90 -10.81
N THR A 8 1.65 11.21 -10.07
CA THR A 8 1.85 10.92 -8.65
C THR A 8 3.00 9.95 -8.44
N CYS A 9 3.19 8.95 -9.31
CA CYS A 9 4.25 7.95 -9.18
C CYS A 9 5.65 8.54 -9.38
N TYR A 10 5.79 9.53 -10.26
CA TYR A 10 7.06 10.24 -10.50
C TYR A 10 7.43 11.24 -9.38
N ASN A 11 6.47 11.63 -8.55
CA ASN A 11 6.64 12.57 -7.44
C ASN A 11 6.46 11.85 -6.10
N LEU A 12 7.58 11.44 -5.50
CA LEU A 12 7.57 10.67 -4.25
C LEU A 12 6.86 11.37 -3.09
N SER A 13 6.97 12.69 -2.97
CA SER A 13 6.27 13.45 -1.92
C SER A 13 4.75 13.36 -2.08
N LYS A 14 4.26 13.49 -3.32
CA LYS A 14 2.84 13.35 -3.64
C LYS A 14 2.35 11.92 -3.44
N PHE A 15 3.15 10.93 -3.85
CA PHE A 15 2.85 9.52 -3.62
C PHE A 15 2.71 9.21 -2.12
N ARG A 16 3.69 9.61 -1.30
CA ARG A 16 3.66 9.42 0.17
C ARG A 16 2.45 10.10 0.81
N ALA A 17 2.13 11.33 0.41
CA ALA A 17 0.95 12.04 0.90
C ALA A 17 -0.36 11.31 0.54
N THR A 18 -0.42 10.71 -0.64
CA THR A 18 -1.57 9.93 -1.10
C THR A 18 -1.71 8.62 -0.34
N MET A 19 -0.60 7.88 -0.14
CA MET A 19 -0.63 6.66 0.67
C MET A 19 -1.04 6.94 2.11
N LYS A 20 -0.61 8.08 2.68
CA LYS A 20 -1.06 8.52 3.99
C LYS A 20 -2.56 8.82 4.03
N SER A 21 -3.11 9.53 3.04
CA SER A 21 -4.55 9.82 3.01
C SER A 21 -5.41 8.56 2.85
N PHE A 22 -4.89 7.52 2.20
CA PHE A 22 -5.57 6.22 2.10
C PHE A 22 -5.51 5.37 3.37
N ARG A 23 -4.70 5.77 4.37
CA ARG A 23 -4.56 5.07 5.67
C ARG A 23 -5.39 5.68 6.79
N VAL A 24 -6.23 6.68 6.50
CA VAL A 24 -7.06 7.36 7.51
C VAL A 24 -7.96 6.38 8.28
N LEU A 25 -8.48 5.34 7.62
CA LEU A 25 -9.27 4.31 8.29
C LEU A 25 -8.43 3.56 9.35
N ASP A 26 -7.22 3.15 8.99
CA ASP A 26 -6.28 2.45 9.87
C ASP A 26 -5.78 3.36 11.00
N ASP A 27 -5.42 4.61 10.69
CA ASP A 27 -4.96 5.61 11.66
C ASP A 27 -6.02 5.88 12.74
N ASN A 28 -7.30 5.77 12.39
CA ASN A 28 -8.43 6.00 13.29
C ASN A 28 -9.15 4.70 13.68
N ILE A 29 -8.51 3.54 13.53
CA ILE A 29 -9.19 2.25 13.71
C ILE A 29 -9.82 2.10 15.10
N MET A 30 -9.11 2.53 16.16
CA MET A 30 -9.63 2.44 17.53
C MET A 30 -10.87 3.30 17.72
N LEU A 31 -10.89 4.50 17.15
CA LEU A 31 -12.04 5.39 17.20
C LEU A 31 -13.24 4.74 16.50
N ARG A 32 -13.01 4.22 15.28
CA ARG A 32 -14.06 3.57 14.48
C ARG A 32 -14.59 2.29 15.11
N LEU A 33 -13.73 1.49 15.74
CA LEU A 33 -14.13 0.30 16.47
C LEU A 33 -14.93 0.64 17.73
N ASN A 34 -14.61 1.73 18.42
CA ASN A 34 -15.40 2.18 19.58
C ASN A 34 -16.82 2.65 19.18
N GLU A 35 -16.99 3.12 17.95
CA GLU A 35 -18.31 3.52 17.39
C GLU A 35 -19.08 2.34 16.77
N THR A 36 -18.41 1.22 16.53
CA THR A 36 -19.00 0.02 15.93
C THR A 36 -19.65 -0.85 17.01
N ASN A 37 -20.81 -1.45 16.74
CA ASN A 37 -21.38 -2.48 17.61
C ASN A 37 -20.61 -3.80 17.46
N THR A 38 -19.48 -3.93 18.16
CA THR A 38 -18.56 -5.07 17.99
C THR A 38 -19.10 -6.41 18.53
N HIS A 39 -20.28 -6.40 19.15
CA HIS A 39 -21.01 -7.60 19.56
C HIS A 39 -21.94 -8.14 18.44
N ALA A 40 -22.19 -7.35 17.40
CA ALA A 40 -22.97 -7.77 16.24
C ALA A 40 -22.02 -8.22 15.12
N GLU A 41 -22.09 -9.51 14.77
CA GLU A 41 -21.28 -10.10 13.71
C GLU A 41 -21.41 -9.34 12.38
N THR A 42 -22.62 -8.90 12.03
CA THR A 42 -22.89 -8.13 10.81
C THR A 42 -22.20 -6.76 10.80
N ALA A 43 -22.08 -6.11 11.96
CA ALA A 43 -21.37 -4.84 12.07
C ALA A 43 -19.86 -5.03 11.93
N CYS A 44 -19.30 -6.06 12.56
CA CYS A 44 -17.90 -6.46 12.38
C CYS A 44 -17.60 -6.85 10.94
N ALA A 45 -18.48 -7.61 10.28
CA ALA A 45 -18.36 -7.98 8.87
C ALA A 45 -18.33 -6.75 7.96
N SER A 46 -19.21 -5.78 8.20
CA SER A 46 -19.24 -4.53 7.43
C SER A 46 -17.93 -3.75 7.59
N PHE A 47 -17.46 -3.59 8.83
CA PHE A 47 -16.22 -2.87 9.11
C PHE A 47 -14.98 -3.60 8.54
N PHE A 48 -14.97 -4.93 8.60
CA PHE A 48 -13.94 -5.75 7.99
C PHE A 48 -13.89 -5.56 6.46
N ASN A 49 -15.05 -5.51 5.81
CA ASN A 49 -15.11 -5.23 4.36
C ASN A 49 -14.56 -3.84 4.03
N GLU A 50 -14.79 -2.83 4.87
CA GLU A 50 -14.16 -1.50 4.71
C GLU A 50 -12.63 -1.59 4.79
N LEU A 51 -12.08 -2.34 5.74
CA LEU A 51 -10.63 -2.57 5.86
C LEU A 51 -10.07 -3.26 4.61
N VAL A 52 -10.69 -4.36 4.16
CA VAL A 52 -10.23 -5.10 2.98
C VAL A 52 -10.29 -4.26 1.71
N ALA A 53 -11.34 -3.44 1.56
CA ALA A 53 -11.44 -2.49 0.45
C ALA A 53 -10.32 -1.45 0.49
N ALA A 54 -10.00 -0.91 1.67
CA ALA A 54 -8.89 0.03 1.85
C ALA A 54 -7.53 -0.62 1.52
N TYR A 55 -7.30 -1.87 1.93
CA TYR A 55 -6.09 -2.65 1.60
C TYR A 55 -5.94 -2.83 0.09
N SER A 56 -7.01 -3.31 -0.56
CA SER A 56 -7.04 -3.54 -2.01
C SER A 56 -6.73 -2.26 -2.80
N LYS A 57 -7.27 -1.13 -2.36
CA LYS A 57 -7.02 0.18 -2.96
C LYS A 57 -5.55 0.61 -2.85
N ARG A 58 -4.91 0.38 -1.69
CA ARG A 58 -3.49 0.72 -1.47
C ARG A 58 -2.57 -0.21 -2.26
N ASP A 59 -2.83 -1.52 -2.25
CA ASP A 59 -2.08 -2.50 -3.03
C ASP A 59 -2.11 -2.18 -4.52
N ALA A 60 -3.30 -1.88 -5.05
CA ALA A 60 -3.47 -1.48 -6.45
C ALA A 60 -2.69 -0.20 -6.79
N SER A 61 -2.65 0.77 -5.87
CA SER A 61 -1.94 2.04 -6.06
C SER A 61 -0.42 1.86 -6.04
N ILE A 62 0.11 1.05 -5.11
CA ILE A 62 1.54 0.71 -5.04
C ILE A 62 1.95 -0.04 -6.31
N LYS A 63 1.20 -1.09 -6.69
CA LYS A 63 1.46 -1.89 -7.89
C LYS A 63 1.46 -1.02 -9.15
N PHE A 64 0.45 -0.17 -9.32
CA PHE A 64 0.36 0.74 -10.46
C PHE A 64 1.60 1.65 -10.56
N CYS A 65 2.06 2.21 -9.44
CA CYS A 65 3.26 3.04 -9.47
C CYS A 65 4.54 2.26 -9.72
N LEU A 66 4.68 1.04 -9.21
CA LEU A 66 5.82 0.18 -9.54
C LEU A 66 5.89 -0.11 -11.03
N GLU A 67 4.77 -0.51 -11.64
CA GLU A 67 4.69 -0.76 -13.08
C GLU A 67 4.98 0.50 -13.92
N THR A 68 4.49 1.65 -13.47
CA THR A 68 4.74 2.95 -14.12
C THR A 68 6.23 3.31 -14.09
N MET A 69 6.87 3.16 -12.92
CA MET A 69 8.30 3.41 -12.77
C MET A 69 9.14 2.42 -13.58
N ASP A 70 8.76 1.14 -13.60
CA ASP A 70 9.43 0.10 -14.39
C ASP A 70 9.41 0.43 -15.89
N LYS A 71 8.26 0.83 -16.43
CA LYS A 71 8.13 1.26 -17.84
C LYS A 71 9.01 2.47 -18.14
N ASN A 72 9.02 3.46 -17.27
CA ASN A 72 9.83 4.67 -17.46
C ASN A 72 11.34 4.37 -17.40
N ILE A 73 11.79 3.55 -16.45
CA ILE A 73 13.19 3.13 -16.33
C ILE A 73 13.60 2.30 -17.56
N ALA A 74 12.76 1.35 -17.99
CA ALA A 74 13.03 0.53 -19.17
C ALA A 74 13.17 1.39 -20.45
N ALA A 75 12.28 2.37 -20.64
CA ALA A 75 12.36 3.29 -21.77
C ALA A 75 13.62 4.16 -21.75
N LYS A 76 14.09 4.58 -20.57
CA LYS A 76 15.35 5.31 -20.42
C LYS A 76 16.58 4.43 -20.67
N ARG A 77 16.56 3.18 -20.21
CA ARG A 77 17.64 2.21 -20.46
C ARG A 77 17.80 1.89 -21.94
N GLU A 78 16.70 1.78 -22.68
CA GLU A 78 16.74 1.59 -24.14
C GLU A 78 17.41 2.79 -24.84
N LYS A 79 17.09 4.02 -24.41
CA LYS A 79 17.76 5.22 -24.94
C LYS A 79 19.25 5.25 -24.59
N LEU A 80 19.63 4.85 -23.38
CA LEU A 80 21.02 4.76 -22.95
C LEU A 80 21.81 3.71 -23.75
N TYR A 81 21.17 2.64 -24.20
CA TYR A 81 21.81 1.66 -25.08
C TYR A 81 22.25 2.29 -26.42
N GLN A 82 21.48 3.26 -26.94
CA GLN A 82 21.80 3.97 -28.18
C GLN A 82 22.89 5.03 -28.00
N ASP A 83 23.00 5.63 -26.81
CA ASP A 83 24.07 6.58 -26.45
C ASP A 83 24.64 6.27 -25.05
N PRO A 84 25.66 5.38 -24.97
CA PRO A 84 26.22 4.95 -23.69
C PRO A 84 26.95 6.05 -22.91
N GLU A 85 27.28 7.18 -23.51
CA GLU A 85 27.99 8.29 -22.87
C GLU A 85 27.03 9.42 -22.40
N ASP A 86 25.72 9.22 -22.49
CA ASP A 86 24.74 10.14 -21.89
C ASP A 86 24.71 9.99 -20.35
N TYR A 87 25.65 10.67 -19.69
CA TYR A 87 25.76 10.69 -18.22
C TYR A 87 24.53 11.30 -17.55
N ALA A 88 23.88 12.29 -18.18
CA ALA A 88 22.68 12.89 -17.63
C ALA A 88 21.52 11.88 -17.60
N LEU A 89 21.41 11.04 -18.63
CA LEU A 89 20.44 9.95 -18.66
C LEU A 89 20.76 8.85 -17.63
N LYS A 90 22.04 8.51 -17.43
CA LYS A 90 22.47 7.58 -16.35
C LYS A 90 22.03 8.08 -14.97
N ASP A 91 22.34 9.34 -14.65
CA ASP A 91 21.96 9.96 -13.37
C ASP A 91 20.44 9.99 -13.19
N SER A 92 19.70 10.25 -14.27
CA SER A 92 18.24 10.22 -14.27
C SER A 92 17.68 8.83 -13.98
N ILE A 93 18.27 7.77 -14.56
CA ILE A 93 17.89 6.38 -14.31
C ILE A 93 18.14 6.01 -12.83
N MET A 94 19.32 6.34 -12.29
CA MET A 94 19.65 6.06 -10.88
C MET A 94 18.68 6.75 -9.92
N THR A 95 18.29 7.98 -10.24
CA THR A 95 17.29 8.73 -9.46
C THR A 95 15.93 8.03 -9.49
N ASP A 96 15.49 7.56 -10.65
CA ASP A 96 14.19 6.89 -10.79
C ASP A 96 14.20 5.49 -10.16
N GLU A 97 15.31 4.75 -10.23
CA GLU A 97 15.48 3.49 -9.51
C GLU A 97 15.39 3.67 -8.00
N SER A 98 16.02 4.73 -7.48
CA SER A 98 15.93 5.08 -6.06
C SER A 98 14.49 5.39 -5.64
N LYS A 99 13.75 6.17 -6.44
CA LYS A 99 12.33 6.46 -6.20
C LYS A 99 11.48 5.17 -6.26
N ARG A 100 11.71 4.33 -7.27
CA ARG A 100 11.02 3.04 -7.42
C ARG A 100 11.24 2.16 -6.19
N GLN A 101 12.47 2.09 -5.67
CA GLN A 101 12.76 1.34 -4.45
C GLN A 101 12.00 1.91 -3.24
N MET A 102 11.91 3.24 -3.12
CA MET A 102 11.12 3.86 -2.05
C MET A 102 9.62 3.55 -2.16
N ILE A 103 9.09 3.42 -3.38
CA ILE A 103 7.71 2.95 -3.61
C ILE A 103 7.58 1.47 -3.23
N ALA A 104 8.55 0.63 -3.58
CA ALA A 104 8.54 -0.80 -3.25
C ALA A 104 8.56 -1.03 -1.73
N ASN A 105 9.27 -0.19 -0.98
CA ASN A 105 9.30 -0.24 0.48
C ASN A 105 7.93 0.04 1.12
N GLU A 106 6.98 0.69 0.41
CA GLU A 106 5.61 0.83 0.92
C GLU A 106 4.88 -0.50 1.05
N ASN A 107 5.30 -1.57 0.36
CA ASN A 107 4.76 -2.90 0.60
C ASN A 107 5.02 -3.34 2.05
N THR A 108 6.23 -3.14 2.56
CA THR A 108 6.53 -3.43 3.98
C THR A 108 5.73 -2.55 4.93
N VAL A 109 5.50 -1.28 4.58
CA VAL A 109 4.65 -0.39 5.37
C VAL A 109 3.21 -0.89 5.38
N GLU A 110 2.68 -1.31 4.24
CA GLU A 110 1.34 -1.89 4.11
C GLU A 110 1.21 -3.19 4.90
N ASP A 111 2.20 -4.07 4.72
CA ASP A 111 2.73 -5.04 5.66
C ASP A 111 2.31 -4.73 7.07
N ILE A 112 3.00 -3.74 7.65
CA ILE A 112 2.95 -3.30 9.05
C ILE A 112 1.61 -2.68 9.45
N VAL A 113 0.98 -1.91 8.58
CA VAL A 113 -0.31 -1.26 8.87
C VAL A 113 -1.42 -2.30 8.94
N ARG A 114 -1.53 -3.17 7.93
CA ARG A 114 -2.58 -4.19 7.80
C ARG A 114 -2.72 -5.06 9.05
N GLY A 115 -1.64 -5.73 9.46
CA GLY A 115 -1.65 -6.58 10.65
C GLY A 115 -1.82 -5.83 11.99
N ARG A 116 -1.45 -4.54 12.10
CA ARG A 116 -1.79 -3.76 13.31
C ARG A 116 -3.29 -3.51 13.37
N SER A 117 -3.87 -3.11 12.24
CA SER A 117 -5.30 -2.87 12.11
C SER A 117 -6.11 -4.14 12.33
N LEU A 118 -5.74 -5.25 11.67
CA LEU A 118 -6.39 -6.54 11.84
C LEU A 118 -6.31 -7.06 13.28
N LYS A 119 -5.18 -6.85 13.97
CA LYS A 119 -5.06 -7.22 15.37
C LYS A 119 -6.04 -6.44 16.25
N ALA A 120 -6.08 -5.11 16.09
CA ALA A 120 -7.03 -4.27 16.82
C ALA A 120 -8.49 -4.64 16.50
N PHE A 121 -8.78 -4.97 15.25
CA PHE A 121 -10.08 -5.49 14.83
C PHE A 121 -10.43 -6.79 15.56
N GLN A 122 -9.55 -7.79 15.53
CA GLN A 122 -9.80 -9.11 16.14
C GLN A 122 -9.98 -9.01 17.67
N GLU A 123 -9.22 -8.14 18.33
CA GLU A 123 -9.36 -7.88 19.76
C GLU A 123 -10.74 -7.32 20.15
N ARG A 124 -11.41 -6.59 19.25
CA ARG A 124 -12.73 -5.98 19.51
C ARG A 124 -13.89 -6.79 18.95
N CYS A 125 -13.71 -7.37 17.76
CA CYS A 125 -14.67 -8.20 17.05
C CYS A 125 -14.40 -9.69 17.30
N ALA A 126 -14.35 -10.10 18.57
CA ALA A 126 -13.93 -11.45 18.98
C ALA A 126 -14.83 -12.60 18.49
N LEU A 127 -16.07 -12.31 18.10
CA LEU A 127 -17.03 -13.29 17.56
C LEU A 127 -16.98 -13.40 16.04
N PHE A 128 -16.19 -12.56 15.37
CA PHE A 128 -16.08 -12.57 13.92
C PHE A 128 -14.95 -13.51 13.49
N ASP A 129 -15.29 -14.52 12.69
CA ASP A 129 -14.31 -15.44 12.13
C ASP A 129 -13.59 -14.80 10.94
N LEU A 130 -12.27 -14.61 11.08
CA LEU A 130 -11.44 -14.10 9.98
C LEU A 130 -11.25 -15.18 8.90
N PRO A 131 -11.24 -14.80 7.61
CA PRO A 131 -10.84 -15.71 6.54
C PRO A 131 -9.40 -16.23 6.73
N ASP A 132 -9.15 -17.50 6.39
CA ASP A 132 -7.85 -18.16 6.60
C ASP A 132 -6.66 -17.38 6.03
N ASN A 133 -6.80 -16.83 4.81
CA ASN A 133 -5.75 -16.06 4.15
C ASN A 133 -5.39 -14.76 4.88
N ILE A 134 -6.30 -14.25 5.72
CA ILE A 134 -6.11 -13.05 6.54
C ILE A 134 -5.55 -13.43 7.91
N GLN A 135 -5.98 -14.57 8.46
CA GLN A 135 -5.40 -15.13 9.67
C GLN A 135 -3.89 -15.40 9.51
N GLU A 136 -3.47 -15.93 8.36
CA GLU A 136 -2.04 -16.09 8.03
C GLU A 136 -1.21 -14.78 8.12
N VAL A 137 -1.82 -13.63 7.78
CA VAL A 137 -1.14 -12.33 7.82
C VAL A 137 -0.88 -11.89 9.26
N LEU A 138 -1.77 -12.23 10.18
CA LEU A 138 -1.60 -11.97 11.61
C LEU A 138 -0.52 -12.89 12.20
N ASP A 139 -0.55 -14.17 11.84
CA ASP A 139 0.34 -15.18 12.39
C ASP A 139 1.80 -14.98 11.96
N LYS A 140 2.03 -14.53 10.72
CA LYS A 140 3.38 -14.25 10.17
C LYS A 140 4.14 -13.12 10.89
N ARG A 141 3.51 -12.36 11.79
CA ARG A 141 4.19 -11.32 12.59
C ARG A 141 4.55 -11.72 14.01
N HIS A 142 4.16 -12.91 14.43
CA HIS A 142 4.48 -13.46 15.74
C HIS A 142 5.65 -14.46 15.69
N GLY A 143 6.30 -14.63 14.54
CA GLY A 143 7.53 -15.40 14.33
C GLY A 143 8.76 -14.54 14.10
#